data_AF-A0A0Q6LYY9-F1
#
_entry.id   AF-A0A0Q6LYY9-F1
#
_cell.length_a   1.000
_cell.length_b   1.000
_cell.length_c   1.000
_cell.angle_alpha   90.00
_cell.angle_beta   90.00
_cell.angle_gamma   90.00
#
_symmetry.space_group_name_H-M   'P 1'
#
loop_
_entity.id
_entity.type
_entity.pdbx_description
1 polymer ?
#
loop_
_entity_poly.entity_id
_entity_poly.type
_entity_poly.pdbx_seq_one_letter_code
_entity_poly.pdbx_strand_id
1 'polypeptide(L)'
;MLRMQYMTLIAAAAEECGVEGFDFPWHMEQPADAFQTFLLKAAGAATRFRLRGAGKLDAYSVRLANKTRGRIEQQIAKLRDVILSSDLSEAQRKGLLDKLNELSVELSQPRVRFGKVLAILGVVSATLIGANSFLADAPNAVATITSLIGADKVAEDAEAVRLGPPPQPKPLPPMPRALPAPKNDPAYRTGKELDGEIPF
;
A
#
# COMPACT_ATOMS: atom_id res chain seq x y z
N MET A 1 -30.51 -3.24 8.61
CA MET A 1 -30.41 -3.11 7.14
C MET A 1 -29.06 -2.56 6.69
N LEU A 2 -28.59 -1.41 7.20
CA LEU A 2 -27.33 -0.76 6.80
C LEU A 2 -26.08 -1.66 6.89
N ARG A 3 -25.98 -2.49 7.95
CA ARG A 3 -24.85 -3.41 8.17
C ARG A 3 -24.70 -4.47 7.08
N MET A 4 -25.83 -5.01 6.60
CA MET A 4 -25.85 -6.02 5.54
C MET A 4 -25.40 -5.42 4.21
N GLN A 5 -25.91 -4.23 3.87
CA GLN A 5 -25.50 -3.50 2.66
C GLN A 5 -24.01 -3.20 2.66
N TYR A 6 -23.47 -2.77 3.81
CA TYR A 6 -22.03 -2.56 3.97
C TYR A 6 -21.23 -3.85 3.75
N MET A 7 -21.64 -4.96 4.40
CA MET A 7 -20.97 -6.25 4.23
C MET A 7 -20.99 -6.73 2.78
N THR A 8 -22.12 -6.64 2.10
CA THR A 8 -22.25 -7.00 0.68
C THR A 8 -21.35 -6.15 -0.21
N LEU A 9 -21.30 -4.83 0.00
CA LEU A 9 -20.48 -3.93 -0.81
C LEU A 9 -18.99 -4.21 -0.62
N ILE A 10 -18.55 -4.42 0.61
CA ILE A 10 -17.15 -4.74 0.90
C ILE A 10 -16.79 -6.15 0.42
N ALA A 11 -17.69 -7.14 0.54
CA ALA A 11 -17.46 -8.49 0.01
C ALA A 11 -17.30 -8.48 -1.52
N ALA A 12 -18.18 -7.78 -2.24
CA ALA A 12 -18.08 -7.62 -3.69
C ALA A 12 -16.77 -6.91 -4.10
N ALA A 13 -16.40 -5.82 -3.42
CA ALA A 13 -15.14 -5.13 -3.69
C ALA A 13 -13.91 -6.01 -3.39
N ALA A 14 -13.99 -6.83 -2.34
CA ALA A 14 -12.94 -7.78 -2.00
C ALA A 14 -12.78 -8.88 -3.06
N GLU A 15 -13.88 -9.43 -3.57
CA GLU A 15 -13.89 -10.43 -4.65
C GLU A 15 -13.25 -9.88 -5.93
N GLU A 16 -13.66 -8.69 -6.39
CA GLU A 16 -13.07 -8.01 -7.55
C GLU A 16 -11.57 -7.74 -7.38
N CYS A 17 -11.12 -7.49 -6.15
CA CYS A 17 -9.70 -7.27 -5.83
C CYS A 17 -8.92 -8.57 -5.57
N GLY A 18 -9.54 -9.75 -5.72
CA GLY A 18 -8.91 -11.05 -5.47
C GLY A 18 -8.59 -11.30 -3.99
N VAL A 19 -9.36 -10.71 -3.07
CA VAL A 19 -9.17 -10.83 -1.62
C VAL A 19 -10.10 -11.90 -1.06
N GLU A 20 -9.53 -13.07 -0.74
CA GLU A 20 -10.27 -14.20 -0.21
C GLU A 20 -10.74 -14.00 1.25
N GLY A 21 -11.82 -14.70 1.63
CA GLY A 21 -12.26 -14.85 3.03
C GLY A 21 -13.43 -13.96 3.47
N PHE A 22 -14.01 -13.18 2.54
CA PHE A 22 -15.22 -12.40 2.78
C PHE A 22 -16.44 -13.15 2.26
N ASP A 23 -17.30 -13.60 3.17
CA ASP A 23 -18.53 -14.30 2.82
C ASP A 23 -19.66 -13.30 2.64
N PHE A 24 -20.49 -13.51 1.61
CA PHE A 24 -21.70 -12.73 1.44
C PHE A 24 -22.70 -13.04 2.56
N PRO A 25 -23.41 -12.03 3.10
CA PRO A 25 -24.29 -12.21 4.24
C PRO A 25 -25.66 -12.80 3.88
N TRP A 26 -25.69 -13.91 3.15
CA TRP A 26 -26.93 -14.62 2.86
C TRP A 26 -27.28 -15.56 4.03
N HIS A 27 -28.53 -15.52 4.51
CA HIS A 27 -29.07 -16.44 5.53
C HIS A 27 -28.35 -16.47 6.89
N MET A 28 -27.88 -15.32 7.38
CA MET A 28 -27.26 -15.25 8.71
C MET A 28 -28.31 -15.23 9.82
N GLU A 29 -28.31 -16.25 10.68
CA GLU A 29 -29.20 -16.35 11.85
C GLU A 29 -28.94 -15.26 12.89
N GLN A 30 -27.69 -14.78 12.99
CA GLN A 30 -27.26 -13.74 13.93
C GLN A 30 -26.48 -12.62 13.21
N PRO A 31 -27.18 -11.64 12.62
CA PRO A 31 -26.56 -10.58 11.81
C PRO A 31 -25.57 -9.68 12.58
N ALA A 32 -25.74 -9.56 13.91
CA ALA A 32 -24.86 -8.74 14.74
C ALA A 32 -23.47 -9.37 14.90
N ASP A 33 -23.41 -10.66 15.20
CA ASP A 33 -22.15 -11.40 15.43
C ASP A 33 -21.43 -11.64 14.11
N ALA A 34 -22.19 -11.89 13.03
CA ALA A 34 -21.64 -11.96 11.69
C ALA A 34 -21.01 -10.64 11.25
N PHE A 35 -21.62 -9.50 11.58
CA PHE A 35 -21.04 -8.18 11.31
C PHE A 35 -19.76 -7.93 12.09
N GLN A 36 -19.70 -8.29 13.38
CA GLN A 36 -18.46 -8.17 14.16
C GLN A 36 -17.33 -9.05 13.60
N THR A 37 -17.65 -10.29 13.25
CA THR A 37 -16.71 -11.22 12.62
C THR A 37 -16.20 -10.68 11.28
N PHE A 38 -17.09 -10.07 10.49
CA PHE A 38 -16.75 -9.43 9.24
C PHE A 38 -15.81 -8.24 9.43
N LEU A 39 -16.05 -7.38 10.42
CA LEU A 39 -15.14 -6.27 10.74
C LEU A 39 -13.75 -6.77 11.16
N LEU A 40 -13.68 -7.85 11.93
CA LEU A 40 -12.40 -8.46 12.32
C LEU A 40 -11.66 -9.01 11.10
N LYS A 41 -12.35 -9.71 10.19
CA LYS A 41 -11.80 -10.18 8.91
C LYS A 41 -11.29 -9.01 8.06
N ALA A 42 -12.06 -7.93 7.95
CA ALA A 42 -11.70 -6.71 7.23
C ALA A 42 -10.44 -6.04 7.81
N ALA A 43 -10.39 -5.87 9.13
CA ALA A 43 -9.23 -5.31 9.82
C ALA A 43 -7.98 -6.18 9.63
N GLY A 44 -8.13 -7.51 9.70
CA GLY A 44 -7.06 -8.47 9.44
C GLY A 44 -6.54 -8.39 8.00
N ALA A 45 -7.44 -8.34 7.01
CA ALA A 45 -7.07 -8.18 5.61
C ALA A 45 -6.33 -6.86 5.36
N ALA A 46 -6.86 -5.73 5.86
CA ALA A 46 -6.22 -4.43 5.77
C ALA A 46 -4.83 -4.42 6.42
N THR A 47 -4.67 -5.09 7.56
CA THR A 47 -3.39 -5.23 8.25
C THR A 47 -2.40 -6.06 7.41
N ARG A 48 -2.83 -7.18 6.82
CA ARG A 48 -2.00 -7.99 5.92
C ARG A 48 -1.55 -7.18 4.70
N PHE A 49 -2.42 -6.37 4.11
CA PHE A 49 -2.03 -5.47 3.01
C PHE A 49 -0.99 -4.44 3.44
N ARG A 50 -1.19 -3.82 4.60
CA ARG A 50 -0.20 -2.88 5.18
C ARG A 50 1.15 -3.55 5.42
N LEU A 51 1.16 -4.78 5.96
CA LEU A 51 2.39 -5.53 6.20
C LEU A 51 3.09 -5.94 4.89
N ARG A 52 2.33 -6.44 3.89
CA ARG A 52 2.88 -6.74 2.55
C ARG A 52 3.47 -5.50 1.88
N GLY A 53 2.81 -4.35 2.00
CA GLY A 53 3.31 -3.07 1.49
C GLY A 53 4.48 -2.49 2.29
N ALA A 54 4.58 -2.82 3.59
CA ALA A 54 5.68 -2.36 4.44
C ALA A 54 6.99 -3.14 4.21
N GLY A 55 6.93 -4.38 3.70
CA GLY A 55 8.07 -5.29 3.61
C GLY A 55 8.97 -5.15 2.38
N LYS A 56 8.57 -4.45 1.32
CA LYS A 56 9.46 -4.19 0.18
C LYS A 56 10.25 -2.91 0.41
N LEU A 57 11.50 -3.07 0.86
CA LEU A 57 12.53 -2.05 0.72
C LEU A 57 12.77 -1.84 -0.78
N ASP A 58 12.08 -0.86 -1.36
CA ASP A 58 12.37 -0.40 -2.71
C ASP A 58 13.48 0.67 -2.63
N ALA A 59 14.64 0.33 -3.19
CA ALA A 59 15.84 1.19 -3.22
C ALA A 59 15.55 2.56 -3.85
N TYR A 60 14.55 2.65 -4.72
CA TYR A 60 14.16 3.88 -5.42
C TYR A 60 13.02 4.65 -4.73
N SER A 61 12.74 4.34 -3.45
CA SER A 61 11.73 5.01 -2.65
C SER A 61 12.21 5.35 -1.25
N VAL A 62 11.66 6.40 -0.67
CA VAL A 62 11.94 6.84 0.72
C VAL A 62 10.68 7.07 1.52
N ARG A 63 10.73 6.80 2.82
CA ARG A 63 9.75 7.29 3.78
C ARG A 63 10.17 8.66 4.29
N LEU A 64 9.41 9.68 3.91
CA LEU A 64 9.68 11.03 4.38
C LEU A 64 9.18 11.22 5.82
N ALA A 65 9.99 11.87 6.65
CA ALA A 65 9.54 12.33 7.96
C ALA A 65 8.46 13.42 7.79
N ASN A 66 7.48 13.47 8.70
CA ASN A 66 6.39 14.47 8.63
C ASN A 66 6.91 15.91 8.54
N LYS A 67 7.99 16.22 9.29
CA LYS A 67 8.66 17.52 9.24
C LYS A 67 9.26 17.81 7.86
N THR A 68 9.91 16.82 7.25
CA THR A 68 10.50 16.94 5.91
C THR A 68 9.40 17.15 4.86
N ARG A 69 8.30 16.40 4.96
CA ARG A 69 7.12 16.54 4.10
C ARG A 69 6.55 17.96 4.14
N GLY A 70 6.30 18.51 5.34
CA GLY A 70 5.80 19.88 5.47
C GLY A 70 6.74 20.94 4.89
N ARG A 71 8.07 20.75 5.01
CA ARG A 71 9.05 21.64 4.37
C ARG A 71 9.01 21.57 2.86
N ILE A 72 8.84 20.37 2.29
CA ILE A 72 8.72 20.19 0.83
C ILE A 72 7.42 20.83 0.34
N GLU A 73 6.30 20.62 1.02
CA GLU A 73 5.02 21.24 0.70
C GLU A 73 5.11 22.77 0.69
N GLN A 74 5.86 23.36 1.63
CA GLN A 74 6.13 24.80 1.64
C GLN A 74 6.92 25.25 0.39
N GLN A 75 7.89 24.48 -0.08
CA GLN A 75 8.62 24.79 -1.32
C GLN A 75 7.73 24.67 -2.55
N ILE A 76 6.81 23.70 -2.57
CA ILE A 76 5.82 23.56 -3.66
C ILE A 76 4.86 24.75 -3.66
N ALA A 77 4.42 25.24 -2.50
CA ALA A 77 3.60 26.44 -2.41
C ALA A 77 4.31 27.66 -3.01
N LYS A 78 5.59 27.87 -2.65
CA LYS A 78 6.41 28.93 -3.25
C LYS A 78 6.51 28.80 -4.77
N LEU A 79 6.73 27.59 -5.29
CA LEU A 79 6.77 27.36 -6.73
C LEU A 79 5.42 27.69 -7.40
N ARG A 80 4.30 27.36 -6.76
CA ARG A 80 2.96 27.74 -7.26
C ARG A 80 2.82 29.26 -7.34
N ASP A 81 3.20 29.97 -6.28
CA ASP A 81 3.11 31.43 -6.24
C ASP A 81 3.93 32.07 -7.36
N VAL A 82 5.17 31.59 -7.54
CA VAL A 82 6.08 32.03 -8.59
C VAL A 82 5.50 31.78 -10.00
N ILE A 83 4.91 30.61 -10.25
CA ILE A 83 4.26 30.28 -11.52
C ILE A 83 3.05 31.20 -11.77
N LEU A 84 2.25 31.46 -10.74
CA LEU A 84 1.07 32.33 -10.85
C LEU A 84 1.45 33.79 -11.11
N SER A 85 2.55 34.27 -10.54
CA SER A 85 3.05 35.63 -10.76
C SER A 85 3.87 35.81 -12.04
N SER A 86 4.21 34.73 -12.74
CA SER A 86 5.05 34.78 -13.94
C SER A 86 4.27 35.15 -15.21
N ASP A 87 5.00 35.66 -16.21
CA ASP A 87 4.48 35.99 -17.55
C ASP A 87 4.49 34.77 -18.48
N LEU A 88 3.90 33.67 -18.01
CA LEU A 88 3.74 32.44 -18.78
C LEU A 88 2.41 32.44 -19.52
N SER A 89 2.41 31.82 -20.70
CA SER A 89 1.16 31.51 -21.40
C SER A 89 0.23 30.64 -20.54
N GLU A 90 -1.08 30.80 -20.69
CA GLU A 90 -2.09 30.01 -19.96
C GLU A 90 -1.85 28.50 -20.05
N ALA A 91 -1.45 28.02 -21.24
CA ALA A 91 -1.13 26.61 -21.46
C ALA A 91 0.07 26.13 -20.62
N GLN A 92 1.16 26.91 -20.58
CA GLN A 92 2.35 26.58 -19.79
C GLN A 92 2.06 26.65 -18.29
N ARG A 93 1.38 27.71 -17.85
CA ARG A 93 0.98 27.92 -16.46
C ARG A 93 0.16 26.73 -15.95
N LYS A 94 -0.88 26.34 -16.71
CA LYS A 94 -1.73 25.19 -16.37
C LYS A 94 -0.90 23.90 -16.30
N GLY A 95 -0.08 23.62 -17.32
CA GLY A 95 0.74 22.42 -17.35
C GLY A 95 1.70 22.30 -16.16
N LEU A 96 2.30 23.41 -15.73
CA LEU A 96 3.17 23.45 -14.55
C LEU A 96 2.40 23.25 -13.24
N LEU A 97 1.23 23.88 -13.08
CA LEU A 97 0.40 23.67 -11.90
C LEU A 97 -0.09 22.22 -11.80
N ASP A 98 -0.45 21.61 -12.92
CA ASP A 98 -0.82 20.20 -12.98
C ASP A 98 0.36 19.30 -12.55
N LYS A 99 1.59 19.64 -12.95
CA LYS A 99 2.81 18.94 -12.50
C LYS A 99 3.06 19.11 -11.01
N LEU A 100 2.85 20.29 -10.43
CA LEU A 100 2.96 20.50 -8.98
C LEU A 100 1.87 19.77 -8.19
N ASN A 101 0.67 19.62 -8.78
CA ASN A 101 -0.38 18.78 -8.20
C ASN A 101 0.01 17.30 -8.23
N GLU A 102 0.57 16.81 -9.33
CA GLU A 102 1.10 15.46 -9.44
C GLU A 102 2.19 15.19 -8.39
N LEU A 103 3.09 16.16 -8.15
CA LEU A 103 4.10 16.08 -7.10
C LEU A 103 3.47 16.03 -5.70
N SER A 104 2.44 16.85 -5.45
CA SER A 104 1.72 16.85 -4.16
C SER A 104 1.05 15.49 -3.89
N VAL A 105 0.46 14.89 -4.93
CA VAL A 105 -0.13 13.54 -4.85
C VAL A 105 0.93 12.49 -4.55
N GLU A 106 2.08 12.55 -5.21
CA GLU A 106 3.20 11.64 -4.95
C GLU A 106 3.72 11.77 -3.50
N LEU A 107 3.86 12.99 -3.00
CA LEU A 107 4.29 13.24 -1.63
C LEU A 107 3.29 12.77 -0.58
N SER A 108 1.99 12.69 -0.92
CA SER A 108 0.98 12.16 -0.01
C SER A 108 1.11 10.65 0.22
N GLN A 109 1.80 9.93 -0.66
CA GLN A 109 1.99 8.49 -0.55
C GLN A 109 2.80 8.09 0.71
N PRO A 110 2.62 6.86 1.22
CA PRO A 110 3.40 6.36 2.35
C PRO A 110 4.91 6.29 2.07
N ARG A 111 5.29 6.00 0.82
CA ARG A 111 6.67 6.04 0.32
C ARG A 111 6.70 6.87 -0.95
N VAL A 112 7.68 7.76 -1.06
CA VAL A 112 7.84 8.67 -2.19
C VAL A 112 8.84 8.06 -3.17
N ARG A 113 8.49 8.01 -4.46
CA ARG A 113 9.36 7.44 -5.50
C ARG A 113 10.28 8.50 -6.09
N PHE A 114 11.60 8.30 -6.01
CA PHE A 114 12.57 9.29 -6.49
C PHE A 114 12.42 9.58 -7.98
N GLY A 115 12.31 8.53 -8.80
CA GLY A 115 12.24 8.67 -10.25
C GLY A 115 11.06 9.56 -10.68
N LYS A 116 9.91 9.40 -10.02
CA LYS A 116 8.73 10.22 -10.32
C LYS A 116 8.90 11.67 -9.84
N VAL A 117 9.40 11.88 -8.62
CA VAL A 117 9.65 13.24 -8.11
C VAL A 117 10.67 13.96 -8.98
N LEU A 118 11.81 13.35 -9.28
CA LEU A 118 12.86 13.96 -10.10
C LEU A 118 12.40 14.22 -11.53
N ALA A 119 11.60 13.33 -12.13
CA ALA A 119 11.01 13.58 -13.44
C ALA A 119 10.10 14.82 -13.43
N ILE A 120 9.23 14.95 -12.41
CA ILE A 120 8.35 16.11 -12.27
C ILE A 120 9.16 17.39 -12.06
N LEU A 121 10.14 17.38 -11.15
CA LEU A 121 11.02 18.53 -10.91
C LEU A 121 11.85 18.90 -12.14
N GLY A 122 12.29 17.92 -12.92
CA GLY A 122 13.00 18.13 -14.19
C GLY A 122 12.14 18.84 -15.22
N VAL A 123 10.87 18.42 -15.38
CA VAL A 123 9.90 19.11 -16.25
C VAL A 123 9.67 20.55 -15.79
N VAL A 124 9.40 20.75 -14.49
CA VAL A 124 9.19 22.08 -13.93
C VAL A 124 10.41 22.97 -14.18
N SER A 125 11.61 22.47 -13.91
CA SER A 125 12.85 23.24 -14.10
C SER A 125 13.10 23.58 -15.57
N ALA A 126 12.92 22.62 -16.49
CA ALA A 126 13.16 22.82 -17.92
C ALA A 126 12.20 23.87 -18.51
N THR A 127 10.92 23.83 -18.14
CA THR A 127 9.93 24.81 -18.62
C THR A 127 10.21 26.20 -18.06
N LEU A 128 10.64 26.32 -16.81
CA LEU A 128 10.95 27.62 -16.20
C LEU A 128 12.22 28.25 -16.78
N ILE A 129 13.26 27.46 -17.08
CA ILE A 129 14.48 27.96 -17.74
C ILE A 129 14.19 28.46 -19.16
N GLY A 130 13.29 27.78 -19.90
CA GLY A 130 12.93 28.17 -21.26
C GLY A 130 12.08 29.45 -21.37
N ALA A 131 11.56 29.97 -20.27
CA ALA A 131 10.61 31.09 -20.26
C ALA A 131 11.24 32.48 -20.10
N ASN A 132 12.57 32.63 -20.17
CA ASN A 132 13.35 33.88 -20.08
C ASN A 132 13.13 34.78 -18.84
N SER A 133 12.17 34.46 -17.98
CA SER A 133 12.00 35.08 -16.67
C SER A 133 12.85 34.32 -15.68
N PHE A 134 13.93 34.95 -15.22
CA PHE A 134 14.82 34.42 -14.19
C PHE A 134 14.03 34.32 -12.87
N LEU A 135 13.29 33.23 -12.69
CA LEU A 135 12.61 32.92 -11.43
C LEU A 135 13.69 32.51 -10.43
N ALA A 136 14.34 33.50 -9.82
CA ALA A 136 15.50 33.33 -8.95
C ALA A 136 15.30 32.27 -7.85
N ASP A 137 14.05 32.08 -7.41
CA ASP A 137 13.69 31.14 -6.35
C ASP A 137 13.38 29.72 -6.83
N ALA A 138 13.06 29.52 -8.11
CA ALA A 138 12.65 28.22 -8.61
C ALA A 138 13.78 27.16 -8.56
N PRO A 139 15.02 27.45 -9.00
CA PRO A 139 16.14 26.51 -8.85
C PRO A 139 16.43 26.17 -7.39
N ASN A 140 16.33 27.16 -6.49
CA ASN A 140 16.56 26.98 -5.06
C ASN A 140 15.50 26.08 -4.42
N ALA A 141 14.23 26.24 -4.79
CA ALA A 141 13.15 25.38 -4.31
C ALA A 141 13.35 23.92 -4.77
N VAL A 142 13.69 23.71 -6.05
CA VAL A 142 13.94 22.38 -6.61
C VAL A 142 15.14 21.70 -5.94
N ALA A 143 16.25 22.44 -5.76
CA ALA A 143 17.43 21.94 -5.06
C ALA A 143 17.12 21.59 -3.60
N THR A 144 16.34 22.44 -2.91
CA THR A 144 15.91 22.20 -1.53
C THR A 144 15.05 20.94 -1.42
N ILE A 145 14.07 20.75 -2.30
CA ILE A 145 13.23 19.55 -2.31
C ILE A 145 14.08 18.30 -2.52
N THR A 146 14.99 18.34 -3.49
CA THR A 146 15.88 17.20 -3.80
C THR A 146 16.80 16.87 -2.62
N SER A 147 17.38 17.89 -1.99
CA SER A 147 18.25 17.75 -0.81
C SER A 147 17.50 17.14 0.38
N LEU A 148 16.27 17.61 0.66
CA LEU A 148 15.45 17.09 1.75
C LEU A 148 15.10 15.61 1.57
N ILE A 149 14.75 15.22 0.35
CA ILE A 149 14.46 13.83 0.00
C ILE A 149 15.72 12.96 0.13
N GLY A 150 16.87 13.46 -0.33
CA GLY A 150 18.16 12.79 -0.18
C GLY A 150 18.57 12.58 1.27
N ALA A 151 18.36 13.59 2.13
CA ALA A 151 18.67 13.51 3.56
C ALA A 151 17.85 12.42 4.27
N ASP A 152 16.53 12.37 4.02
CA ASP A 152 15.67 11.33 4.59
C ASP A 152 16.05 9.93 4.05
N LYS A 153 16.52 9.83 2.80
CA LYS A 153 16.98 8.56 2.23
C LYS A 153 18.26 8.07 2.91
N VAL A 154 19.25 8.95 3.09
CA VAL A 154 20.49 8.62 3.80
C VAL A 154 20.18 8.19 5.25
N ALA A 155 19.25 8.87 5.92
CA ALA A 155 18.80 8.49 7.26
C ALA A 155 18.09 7.13 7.28
N GLU A 156 17.20 6.86 6.33
CA GLU A 156 16.51 5.57 6.20
C GLU A 156 17.50 4.44 5.92
N ASP A 157 18.47 4.65 5.03
CA ASP A 157 19.49 3.65 4.71
C ASP A 157 20.42 3.39 5.89
N ALA A 158 20.81 4.41 6.64
CA ALA A 158 21.60 4.25 7.86
C ALA A 158 20.85 3.43 8.92
N GLU A 159 19.54 3.65 9.09
CA GLU A 159 18.70 2.83 9.98
C GLU A 159 18.54 1.41 9.48
N ALA A 160 18.39 1.20 8.17
CA ALA A 160 18.33 -0.14 7.58
C ALA A 160 19.63 -0.92 7.81
N VAL A 161 20.79 -0.26 7.68
CA VAL A 161 22.10 -0.84 8.00
C VAL A 161 22.20 -1.20 9.49
N ARG A 162 21.72 -0.32 10.39
CA ARG A 162 21.73 -0.54 11.84
C ARG A 162 20.85 -1.72 12.27
N LEU A 163 19.69 -1.88 11.66
CA LEU A 163 18.72 -2.94 11.99
C LEU A 163 19.08 -4.30 11.38
N GLY A 164 20.01 -4.32 10.41
CA GLY A 164 20.36 -5.51 9.65
C GLY A 164 19.28 -5.89 8.62
N PRO A 165 19.58 -6.81 7.68
CA PRO A 165 18.62 -7.25 6.70
C PRO A 165 17.42 -7.92 7.41
N PRO A 166 16.17 -7.65 6.96
CA PRO A 166 15.00 -8.30 7.52
C PRO A 166 15.18 -9.83 7.42
N PRO A 167 14.76 -10.59 8.45
CA PRO A 167 14.92 -12.04 8.44
C PRO A 167 14.29 -12.61 7.17
N GLN A 168 15.10 -13.31 6.37
CA GLN A 168 14.58 -13.97 5.16
C GLN A 168 13.48 -14.94 5.60
N PRO A 169 12.30 -14.92 4.97
CA PRO A 169 11.24 -15.86 5.30
C PRO A 169 11.79 -17.28 5.11
N LYS A 170 11.86 -18.05 6.19
CA LYS A 170 12.26 -19.45 6.14
C LYS A 170 11.33 -20.14 5.13
N PRO A 171 11.86 -20.85 4.12
CA PRO A 171 11.01 -21.57 3.19
C PRO A 171 10.11 -22.49 4.00
N LEU A 172 8.81 -22.50 3.67
CA LEU A 172 7.87 -23.41 4.29
C LEU A 172 8.43 -24.84 4.11
N PRO A 173 8.32 -25.71 5.13
CA PRO A 173 8.64 -27.12 4.95
C PRO A 173 7.84 -27.66 3.75
N PRO A 174 8.44 -28.53 2.93
CA PRO A 174 7.73 -29.14 1.81
C PRO A 174 6.44 -29.77 2.31
N MET A 175 5.36 -29.57 1.55
CA MET A 175 4.04 -30.11 1.88
C MET A 175 4.20 -31.62 2.19
N PRO A 176 3.69 -32.11 3.33
CA PRO A 176 3.78 -33.53 3.67
C PRO A 176 3.28 -34.36 2.50
N ARG A 177 4.06 -35.38 2.08
CA ARG A 177 3.60 -36.33 1.05
C ARG A 177 2.22 -36.83 1.45
N ALA A 178 1.26 -36.74 0.53
CA ALA A 178 -0.09 -37.25 0.73
C ALA A 178 0.01 -38.65 1.35
N LEU A 179 -0.71 -38.85 2.46
CA LEU A 179 -0.80 -40.16 3.10
C LEU A 179 -1.23 -41.16 2.02
N PRO A 180 -0.60 -42.35 1.97
CA PRO A 180 -1.04 -43.38 1.05
C PRO A 180 -2.53 -43.63 1.29
N ALA A 181 -3.31 -43.72 0.20
CA ALA A 181 -4.72 -44.04 0.28
C ALA A 181 -4.90 -45.28 1.19
N PRO A 182 -5.89 -45.28 2.09
CA PRO A 182 -6.14 -46.42 2.96
C PRO A 182 -6.23 -47.67 2.10
N LYS A 183 -5.34 -48.64 2.37
CA LYS A 183 -5.44 -49.96 1.73
C LYS A 183 -6.82 -50.49 2.08
N ASN A 184 -7.63 -50.77 1.06
CA ASN A 184 -8.85 -51.55 1.22
C ASN A 184 -8.45 -52.95 1.68
N ASP A 185 -8.18 -53.11 2.97
CA ASP A 185 -7.93 -54.40 3.57
C ASP A 185 -9.29 -55.12 3.67
N PRO A 186 -9.47 -56.26 2.98
CA PRO A 186 -10.73 -57.01 3.04
C PRO A 186 -11.01 -57.59 4.45
N ALA A 187 -10.06 -57.48 5.39
CA ALA A 187 -10.20 -57.91 6.78
C ALA A 187 -11.19 -57.06 7.60
N TYR A 188 -11.55 -55.84 7.17
CA TYR A 188 -12.50 -54.97 7.87
C TYR A 188 -13.92 -54.98 7.27
N ARG A 189 -14.25 -55.98 6.46
CA ARG A 189 -15.62 -56.24 5.96
C ARG A 189 -16.32 -57.41 6.65
N THR A 190 -15.97 -57.69 7.90
CA THR A 190 -16.81 -58.55 8.74
C THR A 190 -17.75 -57.66 9.53
N GLY A 191 -18.98 -57.53 9.02
CA GLY A 191 -20.12 -57.20 9.85
C GLY A 191 -20.19 -58.23 10.98
N LYS A 192 -19.66 -57.86 12.13
CA LYS A 192 -19.87 -58.60 13.36
C LYS A 192 -21.13 -57.99 13.96
N GLU A 193 -22.25 -58.64 13.68
CA GLU A 193 -23.52 -58.45 14.36
C GLU A 193 -23.25 -58.44 15.86
N LEU A 194 -23.41 -57.26 16.48
CA LEU A 194 -23.39 -57.10 17.93
C LEU A 194 -24.80 -57.40 18.44
N ASP A 195 -25.21 -58.67 18.35
CA ASP A 195 -26.30 -59.20 19.18
C ASP A 195 -25.76 -59.37 20.60
N GLY A 196 -25.66 -58.24 21.30
CA GLY A 196 -25.37 -58.14 22.72
C GLY A 196 -26.68 -58.05 23.50
N GLU A 197 -27.19 -59.22 23.88
CA GLU A 197 -28.20 -59.46 24.91
C GLU A 197 -28.04 -58.48 26.09
N ILE A 198 -29.04 -57.62 26.31
CA ILE A 198 -29.10 -56.73 27.49
C ILE A 198 -29.79 -57.53 28.61
N PRO A 199 -29.11 -57.88 29.71
CA PRO A 199 -29.77 -58.53 30.83
C PRO A 199 -30.51 -57.49 31.68
N PHE A 200 -31.76 -57.79 32.04
CA PHE A 200 -32.57 -57.06 33.02
C PHE A 200 -32.04 -57.24 34.44
#